data_AF-A0A8H8ND72-F1
#
_entry.id   AF-A0A8H8ND72-F1
#
_cell.length_a   1.000
_cell.length_b   1.000
_cell.length_c   1.000
_cell.angle_alpha   90.00
_cell.angle_beta   90.00
_cell.angle_gamma   90.00
#
_symmetry.space_group_name_H-M   'P 1'
#
loop_
_entity.id
_entity.type
_entity.pdbx_description
1 polymer ?
#
loop_
_entity_poly.entity_id
_entity_poly.type
_entity_poly.pdbx_seq_one_letter_code
_entity_poly.pdbx_strand_id
1 'polypeptide(L)'
;MLLAVEGFNLGITQDSSSQLDYNVDDDECNISSLEIVFESTYIPLAGSTSLINSTLDGPTAFDSSPRLVQSQLPFKPISRAEWDAQDSRRFHERQEEREKLVEQVKTAAEKKKLARHKQDRGQKCVEHAQKKALREQLLPKSMTHTPSSISEDEALIARQNIALRSRPYIATYRSDRNAEDSARITNSGALKRQVNWTHPLIWSQIECAALSVGYPWSPIKLVHRLQLLNPTMFALLRPQRISQWRDHGFTNILRWTHSHIQSIKAGDCPNRIGTDRIGVLQGHPDVVRSIMQRLTDLRKAGVALISKTGFCMKELQRSFKTLKTLKTPITSPPFS
;
A
#
# COMPACT_ATOMS: atom_id res chain seq x y z
N MET A 1 34.29 49.77 -2.12
CA MET A 1 34.54 48.34 -1.84
C MET A 1 33.74 47.52 -2.83
N LEU A 2 34.42 47.05 -3.87
CA LEU A 2 33.90 46.17 -4.92
C LEU A 2 34.23 44.73 -4.51
N LEU A 3 33.21 43.88 -4.32
CA LEU A 3 33.43 42.45 -4.12
C LEU A 3 33.10 41.73 -5.42
N ALA A 4 34.15 41.15 -6.01
CA ALA A 4 34.11 40.32 -7.20
C ALA A 4 33.43 38.97 -6.89
N VAL A 5 32.56 38.53 -7.80
CA VAL A 5 31.93 37.21 -7.78
C VAL A 5 32.74 36.31 -8.71
N GLU A 6 33.49 35.38 -8.13
CA GLU A 6 34.20 34.34 -8.88
C GLU A 6 33.22 33.27 -9.38
N GLY A 7 33.33 32.96 -10.68
CA GLY A 7 32.53 31.96 -11.37
C GLY A 7 33.06 30.55 -11.13
N PHE A 8 32.18 29.67 -10.67
CA PHE A 8 32.41 28.23 -10.57
C PHE A 8 32.14 27.56 -11.93
N ASN A 9 33.21 27.16 -12.63
CA ASN A 9 33.15 26.31 -13.82
C ASN A 9 33.08 24.84 -13.37
N LEU A 10 31.93 24.19 -13.55
CA LEU A 10 31.78 22.74 -13.38
C LEU A 10 32.14 22.05 -14.68
N GLY A 11 33.33 21.44 -14.70
CA GLY A 11 33.76 20.55 -15.77
C GLY A 11 32.92 19.28 -15.79
N ILE A 12 32.25 19.03 -16.91
CA ILE A 12 31.55 17.78 -17.21
C ILE A 12 32.61 16.80 -17.72
N THR A 13 32.99 15.84 -16.90
CA THR A 13 33.76 14.67 -17.34
C THR A 13 32.80 13.69 -18.02
N GLN A 14 33.02 13.46 -19.32
CA GLN A 14 32.37 12.39 -20.08
C GLN A 14 32.98 11.05 -19.63
N ASP A 15 32.19 10.25 -18.92
CA ASP A 15 32.58 8.88 -18.58
C ASP A 15 32.38 7.96 -19.78
N SER A 16 33.48 7.32 -20.15
CA SER A 16 33.63 6.36 -21.23
C SER A 16 32.77 5.13 -21.01
N SER A 17 31.99 4.81 -22.04
CA SER A 17 31.20 3.59 -22.15
C SER A 17 32.12 2.36 -22.22
N SER A 18 32.32 1.66 -21.11
CA SER A 18 32.99 0.35 -21.07
C SER A 18 31.98 -0.75 -21.42
N GLN A 19 32.19 -1.32 -22.60
CA GLN A 19 31.49 -2.47 -23.13
C GLN A 19 32.04 -3.72 -22.43
N LEU A 20 31.31 -4.25 -21.44
CA LEU A 20 31.64 -5.52 -20.79
C LEU A 20 30.91 -6.65 -21.54
N ASP A 21 31.68 -7.42 -22.30
CA ASP A 21 31.28 -8.72 -22.82
C ASP A 21 31.14 -9.70 -21.65
N TYR A 22 29.89 -9.97 -21.25
CA TYR A 22 29.59 -11.07 -20.34
C TYR A 22 29.48 -12.36 -21.15
N ASN A 23 30.54 -13.16 -21.13
CA ASN A 23 30.45 -14.59 -21.41
C ASN A 23 29.57 -15.23 -20.34
N VAL A 24 28.39 -15.68 -20.75
CA VAL A 24 27.51 -16.49 -19.89
C VAL A 24 27.96 -17.92 -20.06
N ASP A 25 28.87 -18.36 -19.19
CA ASP A 25 29.13 -19.77 -19.00
C ASP A 25 27.87 -20.40 -18.40
N ASP A 26 27.30 -21.36 -19.13
CA ASP A 26 26.17 -22.18 -18.73
C ASP A 26 26.61 -23.16 -17.63
N ASP A 27 26.80 -22.66 -16.41
CA ASP A 27 26.92 -23.52 -15.24
C ASP A 27 25.52 -23.99 -14.82
N GLU A 28 25.24 -25.26 -15.14
CA GLU A 28 24.12 -26.05 -14.65
C GLU A 28 24.10 -26.08 -13.11
N CYS A 29 23.50 -25.06 -12.50
CA CYS A 29 23.21 -25.08 -11.07
C CYS A 29 22.07 -26.08 -10.81
N ASN A 30 22.46 -27.28 -10.40
CA ASN A 30 21.62 -28.26 -9.74
C ASN A 30 21.15 -27.70 -8.39
N ILE A 31 20.01 -27.00 -8.40
CA ILE A 31 19.38 -26.48 -7.17
C ILE A 31 18.58 -27.62 -6.54
N SER A 32 19.28 -28.53 -5.87
CA SER A 32 18.68 -29.38 -4.86
C SER A 32 18.05 -28.48 -3.79
N SER A 33 16.74 -28.66 -3.59
CA SER A 33 15.89 -27.99 -2.61
C SER A 33 16.58 -27.71 -1.28
N LEU A 34 16.94 -26.45 -1.05
CA LEU A 34 17.20 -25.92 0.29
C LEU A 34 15.85 -25.72 0.98
N GLU A 35 15.33 -26.79 1.56
CA GLU A 35 14.32 -26.69 2.61
C GLU A 35 14.97 -25.97 3.80
N ILE A 36 14.56 -24.71 4.01
CA ILE A 36 14.88 -23.97 5.22
C ILE A 36 14.04 -24.60 6.35
N VAL A 37 14.59 -25.65 6.94
CA VAL A 37 14.11 -26.20 8.21
C VAL A 37 14.44 -25.15 9.27
N PHE A 38 13.42 -24.42 9.73
CA PHE A 38 13.51 -23.67 10.97
C PHE A 38 13.65 -24.68 12.11
N GLU A 39 14.88 -25.05 12.46
CA GLU A 39 15.18 -25.67 13.75
C GLU A 39 14.85 -24.66 14.85
N SER A 40 13.58 -24.66 15.26
CA SER A 40 13.14 -24.04 16.50
C SER A 40 13.81 -24.81 17.63
N THR A 41 14.96 -24.31 18.09
CA THR A 41 15.62 -24.79 19.29
C THR A 41 14.73 -24.45 20.48
N TYR A 42 13.77 -25.33 20.74
CA TYR A 42 12.88 -25.26 21.89
C TYR A 42 13.75 -25.59 23.11
N ILE A 43 14.18 -24.56 23.84
CA ILE A 43 14.80 -24.75 25.15
C ILE A 43 13.68 -25.21 26.09
N PRO A 44 13.69 -26.46 26.58
CA PRO A 44 12.65 -26.91 27.48
C PRO A 44 12.86 -26.21 28.82
N LEU A 45 11.97 -25.28 29.18
CA LEU A 45 11.85 -24.82 30.56
C LEU A 45 11.48 -26.04 31.40
N ALA A 46 12.45 -26.56 32.15
CA ALA A 46 12.24 -27.58 33.15
C ALA A 46 11.23 -27.06 34.17
N GLY A 47 10.00 -27.57 34.09
CA GLY A 47 8.96 -27.35 35.08
C GLY A 47 9.39 -27.98 36.40
N SER A 48 9.70 -27.15 37.37
CA SER A 48 9.84 -27.57 38.77
C SER A 48 8.44 -27.73 39.34
N THR A 49 7.88 -28.93 39.20
CA THR A 49 6.68 -29.36 39.91
C THR A 49 7.10 -30.01 41.22
N SER A 50 6.89 -29.33 42.34
CA SER A 50 6.79 -29.99 43.64
C SER A 50 5.37 -29.85 44.18
N LEU A 51 4.62 -30.93 44.02
CA LEU A 51 3.54 -31.36 44.91
C LEU A 51 4.07 -31.39 46.35
N ILE A 52 3.34 -30.83 47.33
CA ILE A 52 2.82 -31.55 48.51
C ILE A 52 1.70 -30.71 49.16
N ASN A 53 0.44 -31.14 49.07
CA ASN A 53 -0.63 -30.73 49.96
C ASN A 53 -0.84 -31.88 50.96
N SER A 54 -0.47 -31.66 52.22
CA SER A 54 -0.84 -32.56 53.33
C SER A 54 -1.15 -31.74 54.57
N THR A 55 -2.45 -31.59 54.80
CA THR A 55 -3.12 -31.12 56.00
C THR A 55 -2.86 -32.05 57.19
N LEU A 56 -2.40 -31.51 58.33
CA LEU A 56 -2.79 -32.00 59.66
C LEU A 56 -2.38 -30.99 60.76
N ASP A 57 -3.28 -30.86 61.73
CA ASP A 57 -3.44 -29.78 62.70
C ASP A 57 -2.27 -29.58 63.68
N GLY A 58 -2.04 -28.31 64.06
CA GLY A 58 -1.18 -27.95 65.20
C GLY A 58 -0.97 -26.43 65.32
N PRO A 59 -1.28 -25.78 66.47
CA PRO A 59 -1.14 -24.35 66.65
C PRO A 59 0.20 -24.01 67.31
N THR A 60 1.18 -23.56 66.54
CA THR A 60 2.31 -22.78 67.09
C THR A 60 2.92 -21.87 66.03
N ALA A 61 3.05 -20.61 66.44
CA ALA A 61 3.66 -19.49 65.74
C ALA A 61 4.90 -19.84 64.90
N PHE A 62 4.85 -19.60 63.59
CA PHE A 62 6.01 -19.20 62.79
C PHE A 62 5.55 -18.29 61.64
N ASP A 63 5.73 -16.99 61.85
CA ASP A 63 5.65 -15.96 60.82
C ASP A 63 6.90 -16.06 59.94
N SER A 64 6.91 -17.03 59.03
CA SER A 64 8.03 -17.29 58.11
C SER A 64 7.53 -17.31 56.67
N SER A 65 6.97 -16.17 56.23
CA SER A 65 6.89 -15.89 54.80
C SER A 65 8.30 -16.01 54.21
N PRO A 66 8.53 -16.87 53.20
CA PRO A 66 9.82 -16.94 52.53
C PRO A 66 10.09 -15.58 51.90
N ARG A 67 10.91 -14.78 52.57
CA ARG A 67 11.37 -13.49 52.08
C ARG A 67 12.17 -13.80 50.83
N LEU A 68 11.57 -13.59 49.66
CA LEU A 68 12.26 -13.68 48.38
C LEU A 68 13.47 -12.75 48.46
N VAL A 69 14.64 -13.31 48.74
CA VAL A 69 15.91 -12.60 48.69
C VAL A 69 16.14 -12.38 47.21
N GLN A 70 15.75 -11.21 46.71
CA GLN A 70 16.08 -10.77 45.38
C GLN A 70 17.61 -10.85 45.28
N SER A 71 18.09 -11.84 44.53
CA SER A 71 19.52 -11.97 44.27
C SER A 71 19.95 -10.67 43.61
N GLN A 72 20.81 -9.93 44.30
CA GLN A 72 21.47 -8.76 43.76
C GLN A 72 22.39 -9.27 42.66
N LEU A 73 21.85 -9.40 41.45
CA LEU A 73 22.64 -9.71 40.26
C LEU A 73 23.70 -8.60 40.16
N PRO A 74 25.01 -8.95 40.10
CA PRO A 74 26.10 -7.99 40.11
C PRO A 74 26.21 -7.30 38.75
N PHE A 75 25.21 -6.50 38.39
CA PHE A 75 25.28 -5.64 37.23
C PHE A 75 26.12 -4.42 37.59
N LYS A 76 27.17 -4.18 36.80
CA LYS A 76 27.88 -2.90 36.88
C LYS A 76 26.87 -1.80 36.49
N PRO A 77 26.66 -0.78 37.33
CA PRO A 77 25.75 0.30 37.00
C PRO A 77 26.29 1.01 35.76
N ILE A 78 25.57 0.86 34.64
CA ILE A 78 25.89 1.53 33.39
C ILE A 78 25.44 2.99 33.53
N SER A 79 26.33 3.92 33.23
CA SER A 79 25.96 5.33 33.24
C SER A 79 24.92 5.62 32.16
N ARG A 80 24.02 6.57 32.38
CA ARG A 80 22.97 6.87 31.39
C ARG A 80 23.53 7.29 30.02
N ALA A 81 24.64 8.04 30.02
CA ALA A 81 25.34 8.43 28.80
C ALA A 81 25.91 7.23 28.02
N GLU A 82 26.44 6.23 28.73
CA GLU A 82 26.94 5.00 28.12
C GLU A 82 25.79 4.16 27.55
N TRP A 83 24.64 4.11 28.25
CA TRP A 83 23.44 3.43 27.76
C TRP A 83 22.91 4.08 26.48
N ASP A 84 22.82 5.42 26.44
CA ASP A 84 22.37 6.16 25.25
C ASP A 84 23.34 5.96 24.07
N ALA A 85 24.65 5.93 24.33
CA ALA A 85 25.66 5.65 23.30
C ALA A 85 25.56 4.22 22.77
N GLN A 86 25.34 3.24 23.65
CA GLN A 86 25.17 1.84 23.26
C GLN A 86 23.88 1.63 22.46
N ASP A 87 22.77 2.25 22.87
CA ASP A 87 21.50 2.17 22.15
C ASP A 87 21.61 2.86 20.77
N SER A 88 22.32 3.98 20.68
CA SER A 88 22.62 4.64 19.41
C SER A 88 23.42 3.74 18.46
N ARG A 89 24.45 3.03 18.96
CA ARG A 89 25.21 2.06 18.15
C ARG A 89 24.32 0.92 17.65
N ARG A 90 23.52 0.33 18.55
CA ARG A 90 22.54 -0.72 18.20
C ARG A 90 21.48 -0.22 17.22
N PHE A 91 21.15 1.06 17.26
CA PHE A 91 20.24 1.64 16.28
C PHE A 91 20.88 1.67 14.90
N HIS A 92 22.12 2.13 14.77
CA HIS A 92 22.84 2.17 13.50
C HIS A 92 23.08 0.77 12.93
N GLU A 93 23.52 -0.18 13.75
CA GLU A 93 23.69 -1.59 13.35
C GLU A 93 22.39 -2.18 12.80
N ARG A 94 21.25 -1.95 13.49
CA ARG A 94 19.93 -2.37 13.00
C ARG A 94 19.51 -1.68 11.70
N GLN A 95 19.98 -0.46 11.43
CA GLN A 95 19.70 0.23 10.15
C GLN A 95 20.50 -0.41 9.02
N GLU A 96 21.80 -0.65 9.22
CA GLU A 96 22.65 -1.30 8.22
C GLU A 96 22.15 -2.70 7.87
N GLU A 97 21.74 -3.49 8.88
CA GLU A 97 21.12 -4.81 8.64
C GLU A 97 19.83 -4.71 7.82
N ARG A 98 18.98 -3.72 8.08
CA ARG A 98 17.74 -3.50 7.31
C ARG A 98 18.04 -3.11 5.87
N GLU A 99 19.02 -2.25 5.64
CA GLU A 99 19.43 -1.84 4.30
C GLU A 99 19.96 -3.04 3.50
N LYS A 100 20.83 -3.86 4.12
CA LYS A 100 21.32 -5.12 3.53
C LYS A 100 20.18 -6.08 3.19
N LEU A 101 19.21 -6.25 4.09
CA LEU A 101 18.04 -7.11 3.82
C LEU A 101 17.18 -6.57 2.67
N VAL A 102 16.97 -5.26 2.60
CA VAL A 102 16.22 -4.63 1.49
C VAL A 102 16.95 -4.85 0.16
N GLU A 103 18.28 -4.73 0.14
CA GLU A 103 19.09 -4.99 -1.06
C GLU A 103 19.07 -6.46 -1.48
N GLN A 104 19.18 -7.39 -0.52
CA GLN A 104 19.02 -8.82 -0.77
C GLN A 104 17.63 -9.17 -1.33
N VAL A 105 16.57 -8.58 -0.79
CA VAL A 105 15.20 -8.79 -1.30
C VAL A 105 15.03 -8.24 -2.72
N LYS A 106 15.60 -7.07 -3.02
CA LYS A 106 15.57 -6.48 -4.37
C LYS A 106 16.29 -7.37 -5.38
N THR A 107 17.52 -7.77 -5.08
CA THR A 107 18.33 -8.64 -5.95
C THR A 107 17.66 -10.01 -6.15
N ALA A 108 17.08 -10.60 -5.10
CA ALA A 108 16.31 -11.84 -5.19
C ALA A 108 15.05 -11.67 -6.06
N ALA A 109 14.33 -10.55 -5.93
CA ALA A 109 13.15 -10.26 -6.75
C ALA A 109 13.51 -10.09 -8.23
N GLU A 110 14.62 -9.43 -8.55
CA GLU A 110 15.13 -9.28 -9.91
C GLU A 110 15.54 -10.62 -10.52
N LYS A 111 16.29 -11.45 -9.78
CA LYS A 111 16.63 -12.83 -10.19
C LYS A 111 15.38 -13.66 -10.47
N LYS A 112 14.37 -13.60 -9.59
CA LYS A 112 13.09 -14.29 -9.78
C LYS A 112 12.32 -13.81 -11.00
N LYS A 113 12.36 -12.50 -11.29
CA LYS A 113 11.73 -11.91 -12.48
C LYS A 113 12.41 -12.41 -13.76
N LEU A 114 13.75 -12.47 -13.77
CA LEU A 114 14.52 -12.97 -14.91
C LEU A 114 14.26 -14.46 -15.17
N ALA A 115 14.23 -15.28 -14.10
CA ALA A 115 13.90 -16.70 -14.19
C ALA A 115 12.50 -16.94 -14.78
N ARG A 116 11.50 -16.16 -14.34
CA ARG A 116 10.14 -16.20 -14.91
C ARG A 116 10.13 -15.87 -16.41
N HIS A 117 10.86 -14.84 -16.84
CA HIS A 117 10.95 -14.50 -18.25
C HIS A 117 11.59 -15.62 -19.10
N LYS A 118 12.62 -16.31 -18.57
CA LYS A 118 13.24 -17.46 -19.26
C LYS A 118 12.26 -18.64 -19.37
N GLN A 119 11.52 -18.93 -18.29
CA GLN A 119 10.49 -19.98 -18.28
C GLN A 119 9.36 -19.68 -19.27
N ASP A 120 8.83 -18.45 -19.28
CA ASP A 120 7.76 -18.04 -20.19
C ASP A 120 8.19 -18.12 -21.66
N ARG A 121 9.45 -17.75 -21.97
CA ARG A 121 10.01 -17.91 -23.32
C ARG A 121 10.08 -19.39 -23.71
N GLY A 122 10.56 -20.25 -22.81
CA GLY A 122 10.61 -21.69 -23.03
C GLY A 122 9.23 -22.29 -23.30
N GLN A 123 8.22 -21.94 -22.49
CA GLN A 123 6.85 -22.40 -22.67
C GLN A 123 6.27 -21.98 -24.02
N LYS A 124 6.47 -20.72 -24.43
CA LYS A 124 6.02 -20.23 -25.74
C LYS A 124 6.70 -20.97 -26.89
N CYS A 125 7.99 -21.25 -26.81
CA CYS A 125 8.70 -22.02 -27.84
C CYS A 125 8.12 -23.44 -27.98
N VAL A 126 7.83 -24.11 -26.86
CA VAL A 126 7.21 -25.44 -26.87
C VAL A 126 5.80 -25.39 -27.45
N GLU A 127 4.99 -24.40 -27.06
CA GLU A 127 3.63 -24.22 -27.59
C GLU A 127 3.66 -23.97 -29.11
N HIS A 128 4.57 -23.13 -29.59
CA HIS A 128 4.75 -22.88 -31.02
C HIS A 128 5.19 -24.14 -31.78
N ALA A 129 6.09 -24.94 -31.20
CA ALA A 129 6.52 -26.20 -31.79
C ALA A 129 5.37 -27.22 -31.88
N GLN A 130 4.59 -27.37 -30.81
CA GLN A 130 3.41 -28.24 -30.79
C GLN A 130 2.36 -27.80 -31.80
N LYS A 131 2.07 -26.49 -31.86
CA LYS A 131 1.11 -25.94 -32.84
C LYS A 131 1.59 -26.13 -34.27
N LYS A 132 2.89 -26.01 -34.53
CA LYS A 132 3.49 -26.27 -35.85
C LYS A 132 3.34 -27.75 -36.22
N ALA A 133 3.69 -28.67 -35.32
CA ALA A 133 3.54 -30.11 -35.54
C ALA A 133 2.07 -30.51 -35.79
N LEU A 134 1.13 -29.95 -35.01
CA LEU A 134 -0.30 -30.18 -35.21
C LEU A 134 -0.78 -29.66 -36.58
N ARG A 135 -0.31 -28.48 -37.00
CA ARG A 135 -0.64 -27.92 -38.32
C ARG A 135 -0.10 -28.77 -39.46
N GLU A 136 1.10 -29.34 -39.30
CA GLU A 136 1.68 -30.27 -40.27
C GLU A 136 0.91 -31.59 -40.35
N GLN A 137 0.34 -32.08 -39.24
CA GLN A 137 -0.53 -33.27 -39.23
C GLN A 137 -1.91 -33.00 -39.86
N LEU A 138 -2.47 -31.81 -39.64
CA LEU A 138 -3.83 -31.45 -40.08
C LEU A 138 -3.91 -30.93 -41.52
N LEU A 139 -2.80 -30.58 -42.16
CA LEU A 139 -2.79 -30.20 -43.57
C LEU A 139 -2.64 -31.47 -44.42
N PRO A 140 -3.74 -32.02 -44.98
CA PRO A 140 -3.61 -33.04 -46.02
C PRO A 140 -2.80 -32.43 -47.17
N LYS A 141 -1.82 -33.18 -47.62
CA LYS A 141 -0.94 -32.88 -48.74
C LYS A 141 -1.73 -32.98 -50.07
N SER A 142 -2.79 -32.19 -50.24
CA SER A 142 -3.52 -32.04 -51.50
C SER A 142 -3.34 -30.60 -51.96
N MET A 143 -2.36 -30.35 -52.83
CA MET A 143 -2.55 -30.25 -54.27
C MET A 143 -3.65 -29.25 -54.71
N THR A 144 -3.19 -28.37 -55.60
CA THR A 144 -3.92 -27.65 -56.65
C THR A 144 -4.79 -26.45 -56.26
N HIS A 145 -4.19 -25.29 -56.54
CA HIS A 145 -4.77 -23.97 -56.68
C HIS A 145 -6.04 -23.95 -57.55
N THR A 146 -7.10 -23.32 -57.04
CA THR A 146 -8.12 -22.65 -57.85
C THR A 146 -8.28 -21.22 -57.34
N PRO A 147 -8.08 -20.18 -58.17
CA PRO A 147 -8.22 -18.80 -57.74
C PRO A 147 -9.69 -18.38 -57.75
N SER A 148 -10.34 -18.38 -56.58
CA SER A 148 -11.64 -17.75 -56.40
C SER A 148 -11.45 -16.35 -55.82
N SER A 149 -11.60 -15.36 -56.68
CA SER A 149 -11.59 -13.93 -56.39
C SER A 149 -12.79 -13.57 -55.49
N ILE A 150 -12.57 -13.62 -54.18
CA ILE A 150 -13.43 -12.95 -53.20
C ILE A 150 -12.48 -12.14 -52.31
N SER A 151 -12.69 -10.83 -52.29
CA SER A 151 -11.90 -9.85 -51.54
C SER A 151 -11.63 -10.32 -50.10
N GLU A 152 -10.38 -10.64 -49.79
CA GLU A 152 -9.94 -11.20 -48.50
C GLU A 152 -10.27 -10.28 -47.31
N ASP A 153 -10.42 -8.98 -47.57
CA ASP A 153 -10.75 -7.98 -46.56
C ASP A 153 -12.17 -8.15 -46.01
N GLU A 154 -13.14 -8.55 -46.84
CA GLU A 154 -14.54 -8.68 -46.41
C GLU A 154 -14.76 -9.96 -45.59
N ALA A 155 -14.03 -11.03 -45.94
CA ALA A 155 -14.03 -12.29 -45.18
C ALA A 155 -13.35 -12.16 -43.81
N LEU A 156 -12.31 -11.32 -43.69
CA LEU A 156 -11.65 -11.04 -42.42
C LEU A 156 -12.55 -10.22 -41.47
N ILE A 157 -13.24 -9.19 -42.00
CA ILE A 157 -14.18 -8.38 -41.22
C ILE A 157 -15.38 -9.24 -40.74
N ALA A 158 -15.91 -10.12 -41.60
CA ALA A 158 -17.00 -11.02 -41.22
C ALA A 158 -16.59 -12.02 -40.12
N ARG A 159 -15.38 -12.60 -40.19
CA ARG A 159 -14.87 -13.52 -39.15
C ARG A 159 -14.62 -12.81 -37.81
N GLN A 160 -14.13 -11.57 -37.84
CA GLN A 160 -13.88 -10.79 -36.63
C GLN A 160 -15.19 -10.38 -35.93
N ASN A 161 -16.24 -10.07 -36.69
CA ASN A 161 -17.56 -9.74 -36.16
C ASN A 161 -18.30 -10.93 -35.54
N ILE A 162 -18.12 -12.14 -36.09
CA ILE A 162 -18.70 -13.38 -35.50
C ILE A 162 -17.99 -13.73 -34.18
N ALA A 163 -16.66 -13.58 -34.11
CA ALA A 163 -15.87 -13.88 -32.91
C ALA A 163 -16.10 -12.90 -31.75
N LEU A 164 -16.57 -11.68 -32.01
CA LEU A 164 -16.95 -10.73 -30.97
C LEU A 164 -18.37 -10.98 -30.43
N ARG A 165 -19.29 -11.51 -31.25
CA ARG A 165 -20.67 -11.82 -30.84
C ARG A 165 -20.82 -13.16 -30.12
N SER A 166 -19.92 -14.13 -30.37
CA SER A 166 -19.98 -15.46 -29.75
C SER A 166 -19.24 -15.55 -28.41
N ARG A 167 -18.59 -14.48 -27.95
CA ARG A 167 -18.00 -14.44 -26.61
C ARG A 167 -19.09 -14.08 -25.61
N PRO A 168 -19.49 -14.99 -24.71
CA PRO A 168 -20.40 -14.63 -23.63
C PRO A 168 -19.75 -13.51 -22.82
N TYR A 169 -20.52 -12.45 -22.57
CA TYR A 169 -20.14 -11.30 -21.75
C TYR A 169 -19.46 -11.77 -20.45
N ILE A 170 -18.13 -11.70 -20.37
CA ILE A 170 -17.39 -11.90 -19.11
C ILE A 170 -17.47 -10.56 -18.36
N ALA A 171 -18.69 -10.23 -17.93
CA ALA A 171 -18.93 -9.24 -16.90
C ALA A 171 -19.58 -10.00 -15.74
N THR A 172 -19.02 -9.81 -14.54
CA THR A 172 -19.67 -10.06 -13.24
C THR A 172 -19.99 -11.51 -12.83
N TYR A 173 -19.05 -12.45 -12.95
CA TYR A 173 -19.11 -13.72 -12.18
C TYR A 173 -18.18 -13.72 -10.96
N ARG A 174 -18.35 -12.76 -10.04
CA ARG A 174 -17.95 -12.90 -8.61
C ARG A 174 -18.66 -11.82 -7.79
N SER A 175 -19.87 -12.08 -7.30
CA SER A 175 -20.35 -11.43 -6.06
C SER A 175 -21.63 -11.98 -5.42
N ASP A 176 -22.30 -13.00 -5.98
CA ASP A 176 -23.52 -13.56 -5.36
C ASP A 176 -23.29 -14.95 -4.78
N ARG A 177 -22.37 -15.07 -3.81
CA ARG A 177 -22.38 -16.21 -2.90
C ARG A 177 -22.79 -15.76 -1.51
N ASN A 178 -24.01 -16.16 -1.15
CA ASN A 178 -24.59 -16.27 0.20
C ASN A 178 -25.26 -14.99 0.75
N ALA A 179 -26.39 -14.60 0.15
CA ALA A 179 -27.30 -13.61 0.73
C ALA A 179 -28.36 -14.22 1.69
N GLU A 180 -28.51 -15.55 1.73
CA GLU A 180 -29.61 -16.20 2.47
C GLU A 180 -29.31 -16.44 3.97
N ASP A 181 -28.06 -16.36 4.41
CA ASP A 181 -27.69 -16.55 5.84
C ASP A 181 -27.68 -15.25 6.68
N SER A 182 -27.99 -14.10 6.08
CA SER A 182 -27.89 -12.78 6.74
C SER A 182 -29.17 -12.33 7.48
N ALA A 183 -30.21 -13.15 7.55
CA ALA A 183 -31.52 -12.72 8.07
C ALA A 183 -31.70 -12.81 9.60
N ARG A 184 -30.66 -13.10 10.39
CA ARG A 184 -30.78 -13.33 11.85
C ARG A 184 -30.14 -12.30 12.78
N ILE A 185 -29.75 -11.12 12.31
CA ILE A 185 -29.24 -10.05 13.20
C ILE A 185 -30.21 -8.87 13.21
N THR A 186 -31.43 -9.12 13.69
CA THR A 186 -32.29 -8.06 14.25
C THR A 186 -31.80 -7.72 15.66
N ASN A 187 -30.61 -7.14 15.74
CA ASN A 187 -30.27 -6.31 16.89
C ASN A 187 -30.58 -4.87 16.48
N SER A 188 -31.73 -4.38 16.94
CA SER A 188 -32.13 -2.97 16.97
C SER A 188 -31.25 -2.14 17.92
N GLY A 189 -29.93 -2.39 17.90
CA GLY A 189 -28.92 -1.61 18.59
C GLY A 189 -28.42 -0.54 17.64
N ALA A 190 -28.46 0.71 18.09
CA ALA A 190 -28.00 1.90 17.38
C ALA A 190 -26.94 1.58 16.31
N LEU A 191 -27.27 1.87 15.04
CA LEU A 191 -26.37 1.69 13.89
C LEU A 191 -24.98 2.17 14.31
N LYS A 192 -24.04 1.22 14.50
CA LYS A 192 -22.66 1.55 14.85
C LYS A 192 -22.12 2.37 13.71
N ARG A 193 -22.06 3.70 13.89
CA ARG A 193 -21.54 4.62 12.90
C ARG A 193 -20.09 4.22 12.63
N GLN A 194 -19.87 3.53 11.52
CA GLN A 194 -18.52 3.24 11.07
C GLN A 194 -17.92 4.55 10.61
N VAL A 195 -16.93 5.03 11.36
CA VAL A 195 -16.16 6.21 10.97
C VAL A 195 -15.17 5.77 9.89
N ASN A 196 -15.24 6.40 8.72
CA ASN A 196 -14.21 6.18 7.72
C ASN A 196 -12.91 6.89 8.14
N TRP A 197 -12.00 6.15 8.75
CA TRP A 197 -10.73 6.70 9.22
C TRP A 197 -9.75 7.11 8.11
N THR A 198 -9.98 6.72 6.85
CA THR A 198 -9.13 7.17 5.72
C THR A 198 -9.57 8.53 5.17
N HIS A 199 -10.59 9.15 5.77
CA HIS A 199 -11.07 10.45 5.34
C HIS A 199 -9.98 11.54 5.53
N PRO A 200 -9.65 12.33 4.49
CA PRO A 200 -8.56 13.32 4.56
C PRO A 200 -8.67 14.33 5.71
N LEU A 201 -9.90 14.65 6.13
CA LEU A 201 -10.17 15.50 7.30
C LEU A 201 -9.61 14.96 8.59
N ILE A 202 -9.95 13.69 8.87
CA ILE A 202 -9.51 12.99 10.06
C ILE A 202 -7.98 12.90 10.03
N TRP A 203 -7.43 12.71 8.84
CA TRP A 203 -6.01 12.61 8.63
C TRP A 203 -5.22 13.84 9.02
N SER A 204 -5.67 15.04 8.61
CA SER A 204 -5.02 16.28 9.03
C SER A 204 -4.99 16.44 10.55
N GLN A 205 -6.04 16.01 11.26
CA GLN A 205 -6.08 16.04 12.72
C GLN A 205 -5.13 15.02 13.34
N ILE A 206 -5.03 13.83 12.75
CA ILE A 206 -4.03 12.82 13.12
C ILE A 206 -2.63 13.42 12.98
N GLU A 207 -2.28 14.05 11.85
CA GLU A 207 -0.97 14.67 11.60
C GLU A 207 -0.66 15.86 12.53
N CYS A 208 -1.66 16.65 12.93
CA CYS A 208 -1.47 17.70 13.94
C CYS A 208 -1.27 17.12 15.35
N ALA A 209 -2.09 16.16 15.77
CA ALA A 209 -1.97 15.50 17.08
C ALA A 209 -0.63 14.77 17.20
N ALA A 210 -0.22 14.18 16.09
CA ALA A 210 1.06 13.58 15.84
C ALA A 210 2.21 14.55 16.16
N LEU A 211 2.29 15.69 15.48
CA LEU A 211 3.30 16.72 15.73
C LEU A 211 3.29 17.20 17.19
N SER A 212 2.12 17.27 17.82
CA SER A 212 1.97 17.68 19.23
C SER A 212 2.50 16.64 20.23
N VAL A 213 2.47 15.34 19.93
CA VAL A 213 2.98 14.29 20.84
C VAL A 213 4.51 14.22 20.79
N GLY A 214 5.09 14.43 19.60
CA GLY A 214 6.54 14.40 19.41
C GLY A 214 7.14 13.00 19.54
N TYR A 215 8.48 12.94 19.42
CA TYR A 215 9.24 11.71 19.57
C TYR A 215 9.49 11.40 21.07
N PRO A 216 9.34 10.14 21.53
CA PRO A 216 8.97 8.94 20.78
C PRO A 216 7.46 8.79 20.56
N TRP A 217 7.13 8.33 19.36
CA TRP A 217 5.76 8.14 18.90
C TRP A 217 5.10 6.92 19.53
N SER A 218 4.21 7.16 20.49
CA SER A 218 3.35 6.13 21.08
C SER A 218 1.93 6.21 20.49
N PRO A 219 1.41 5.14 19.84
CA PRO A 219 0.03 5.11 19.35
C PRO A 219 -1.01 5.40 20.43
N ILE A 220 -0.74 5.00 21.68
CA ILE A 220 -1.62 5.22 22.82
C ILE A 220 -1.72 6.72 23.13
N LYS A 221 -0.56 7.40 23.25
CA LYS A 221 -0.50 8.85 23.49
C LYS A 221 -1.18 9.64 22.37
N LEU A 222 -1.02 9.18 21.13
CA LEU A 222 -1.62 9.82 19.96
C LEU A 222 -3.14 9.70 19.94
N VAL A 223 -3.69 8.50 20.20
CA VAL A 223 -5.15 8.32 20.35
C VAL A 223 -5.69 9.15 21.49
N HIS A 224 -5.00 9.16 22.65
CA HIS A 224 -5.43 9.97 23.79
C HIS A 224 -5.46 11.47 23.43
N ARG A 225 -4.45 11.98 22.72
CA ARG A 225 -4.43 13.37 22.24
C ARG A 225 -5.56 13.65 21.26
N LEU A 226 -5.87 12.73 20.35
CA LEU A 226 -7.00 12.88 19.41
C LEU A 226 -8.36 12.88 20.12
N GLN A 227 -8.55 12.01 21.11
CA GLN A 227 -9.76 11.96 21.93
C GLN A 227 -9.92 13.23 22.77
N LEU A 228 -8.83 13.85 23.23
CA LEU A 228 -8.88 15.16 23.87
C LEU A 228 -9.28 16.29 22.90
N LEU A 229 -8.84 16.23 21.64
CA LEU A 229 -9.16 17.25 20.64
C LEU A 229 -10.61 17.17 20.16
N ASN A 230 -11.07 15.96 19.80
CA ASN A 230 -12.43 15.72 19.30
C ASN A 230 -12.97 14.40 19.88
N PRO A 231 -13.52 14.40 21.13
CA PRO A 231 -13.90 13.18 21.83
C PRO A 231 -15.01 12.42 21.10
N THR A 232 -15.98 13.13 20.49
CA THR A 232 -17.10 12.52 19.79
C THR A 232 -16.68 11.76 18.53
N MET A 233 -15.71 12.29 17.78
CA MET A 233 -15.22 11.69 16.53
C MET A 233 -14.25 10.53 16.79
N PHE A 234 -13.36 10.68 17.78
CA PHE A 234 -12.30 9.71 18.07
C PHE A 234 -12.59 8.75 19.23
N ALA A 235 -13.80 8.77 19.79
CA ALA A 235 -14.21 7.88 20.88
C ALA A 235 -13.94 6.39 20.55
N LEU A 236 -14.18 5.99 19.30
CA LEU A 236 -14.03 4.60 18.84
C LEU A 236 -12.65 4.29 18.24
N LEU A 237 -11.73 5.26 18.20
CA LEU A 237 -10.41 5.06 17.62
C LEU A 237 -9.54 4.24 18.58
N ARG A 238 -9.06 3.08 18.13
CA ARG A 238 -8.18 2.21 18.92
C ARG A 238 -6.70 2.46 18.59
N PRO A 239 -5.77 2.42 19.56
CA PRO A 239 -4.33 2.58 19.30
C PRO A 239 -3.78 1.59 18.27
N GLN A 240 -4.31 0.37 18.26
CA GLN A 240 -3.93 -0.67 17.31
C GLN A 240 -4.20 -0.27 15.84
N ARG A 241 -5.26 0.51 15.56
CA ARG A 241 -5.55 0.99 14.20
C ARG A 241 -4.46 1.93 13.69
N ILE A 242 -4.03 2.87 14.52
CA ILE A 242 -2.93 3.77 14.17
C ILE A 242 -1.63 2.99 13.96
N SER A 243 -1.38 1.98 14.79
CA SER A 243 -0.22 1.11 14.62
C SER A 243 -0.24 0.36 13.29
N GLN A 244 -1.41 -0.11 12.82
CA GLN A 244 -1.53 -0.80 11.53
C GLN A 244 -1.24 0.11 10.34
N TRP A 245 -1.57 1.40 10.44
CA TRP A 245 -1.34 2.36 9.35
C TRP A 245 0.09 2.88 9.32
N ARG A 246 0.77 2.84 10.46
CA ARG A 246 2.15 3.26 10.61
C ARG A 246 3.09 2.27 9.95
N ASP A 247 4.08 2.82 9.26
CA ASP A 247 5.25 2.09 8.83
C ASP A 247 6.21 1.89 10.02
N HIS A 248 6.39 0.63 10.43
CA HIS A 248 7.28 0.26 11.54
C HIS A 248 8.76 0.38 11.18
N GLY A 249 9.11 0.56 9.90
CA GLY A 249 10.48 0.81 9.47
C GLY A 249 11.06 2.13 10.03
N PHE A 250 10.19 3.12 10.29
CA PHE A 250 10.58 4.44 10.77
C PHE A 250 10.14 4.65 12.23
N THR A 251 11.12 4.61 13.16
CA THR A 251 10.86 4.83 14.59
C THR A 251 10.70 6.31 14.93
N ASN A 252 11.48 7.16 14.23
CA ASN A 252 11.66 8.57 14.59
C ASN A 252 10.62 9.50 13.96
N ILE A 253 10.07 9.09 12.82
CA ILE A 253 9.12 9.87 12.02
C ILE A 253 7.85 9.05 11.86
N LEU A 254 6.69 9.68 12.05
CA LEU A 254 5.42 9.07 11.69
C LEU A 254 5.31 9.00 10.16
N ARG A 255 5.75 7.87 9.61
CA ARG A 255 5.53 7.54 8.21
C ARG A 255 4.40 6.52 8.09
N TRP A 256 3.57 6.72 7.10
CA TRP A 256 2.43 5.86 6.82
C TRP A 256 2.80 4.80 5.78
N THR A 257 2.19 3.62 5.91
CA THR A 257 2.38 2.54 4.94
C THR A 257 1.93 2.96 3.55
N HIS A 258 2.62 2.48 2.51
CA HIS A 258 2.31 2.84 1.13
C HIS A 258 0.87 2.47 0.74
N SER A 259 0.39 1.31 1.21
CA SER A 259 -1.00 0.86 1.02
C SER A 259 -2.01 1.82 1.64
N HIS A 260 -1.70 2.38 2.81
CA HIS A 260 -2.57 3.34 3.47
C HIS A 260 -2.56 4.69 2.74
N ILE A 261 -1.40 5.17 2.29
CA ILE A 261 -1.31 6.37 1.45
C ILE A 261 -2.10 6.19 0.14
N GLN A 262 -2.01 5.01 -0.49
CA GLN A 262 -2.82 4.70 -1.67
C GLN A 262 -4.32 4.71 -1.34
N SER A 263 -4.71 4.21 -0.16
CA SER A 263 -6.12 4.21 0.29
C SER A 263 -6.62 5.65 0.53
N ILE A 264 -5.81 6.52 1.13
CA ILE A 264 -6.13 7.94 1.31
C ILE A 264 -6.23 8.66 -0.04
N LYS A 265 -5.32 8.37 -0.97
CA LYS A 265 -5.32 8.94 -2.33
C LYS A 265 -6.48 8.46 -3.18
N ALA A 266 -6.85 7.18 -3.05
CA ALA A 266 -8.09 6.65 -3.60
C ALA A 266 -9.30 7.34 -2.96
N GLY A 267 -9.15 7.84 -1.72
CA GLY A 267 -10.16 8.58 -0.99
C GLY A 267 -11.37 7.73 -0.64
N ASP A 268 -12.41 8.40 -0.15
CA ASP A 268 -13.79 7.93 -0.33
C ASP A 268 -14.13 8.02 -1.82
N CYS A 269 -13.54 7.15 -2.63
CA CYS A 269 -14.19 6.70 -3.85
C CYS A 269 -15.05 5.50 -3.45
N PRO A 270 -16.30 5.69 -2.96
CA PRO A 270 -17.25 4.58 -2.83
C PRO A 270 -17.50 3.90 -4.19
N ASN A 271 -17.00 4.49 -5.27
CA ASN A 271 -17.07 4.00 -6.64
C ASN A 271 -15.82 3.19 -6.98
N ARG A 272 -15.58 2.11 -6.25
CA ARG A 272 -14.74 1.03 -6.78
C ARG A 272 -15.63 0.20 -7.69
N ILE A 273 -15.54 0.46 -9.00
CA ILE A 273 -15.92 -0.39 -10.14
C ILE A 273 -17.07 -1.36 -9.82
N GLY A 274 -18.31 -0.96 -10.11
CA GLY A 274 -19.50 -1.84 -10.05
C GLY A 274 -20.71 -1.26 -9.30
N THR A 275 -20.55 -0.17 -8.54
CA THR A 275 -21.67 0.54 -7.91
C THR A 275 -21.86 1.90 -8.54
N ASP A 276 -22.93 2.06 -9.33
CA ASP A 276 -23.37 3.29 -10.02
C ASP A 276 -23.83 4.40 -9.07
N ARG A 277 -23.11 4.63 -7.96
CA ARG A 277 -23.35 5.78 -7.09
C ARG A 277 -22.69 7.00 -7.71
N ILE A 278 -23.35 7.51 -8.75
CA ILE A 278 -23.10 8.82 -9.34
C ILE A 278 -23.17 9.85 -8.20
N GLY A 279 -22.11 10.65 -8.01
CA GLY A 279 -22.10 11.66 -6.96
C GLY A 279 -23.28 12.61 -7.15
N VAL A 280 -23.95 13.04 -6.07
CA VAL A 280 -25.17 13.86 -6.12
C VAL A 280 -25.04 15.10 -7.02
N LEU A 281 -23.82 15.65 -7.14
CA LEU A 281 -23.53 16.84 -7.94
C LEU A 281 -23.00 16.55 -9.36
N GLN A 282 -22.72 15.29 -9.70
CA GLN A 282 -22.16 14.91 -10.99
C GLN A 282 -23.12 15.18 -12.16
N GLY A 283 -24.44 15.12 -11.91
CA GLY A 283 -25.48 15.48 -12.89
C GLY A 283 -25.82 16.98 -12.95
N HIS A 284 -25.24 17.82 -12.09
CA HIS A 284 -25.61 19.23 -11.95
C HIS A 284 -24.38 20.16 -12.05
N PRO A 285 -23.73 20.26 -13.23
CA PRO A 285 -22.54 21.08 -13.41
C PRO A 285 -22.77 22.57 -13.14
N ASP A 286 -24.00 23.06 -13.37
CA ASP A 286 -24.36 24.45 -13.14
C ASP A 286 -24.39 24.81 -11.65
N VAL A 287 -24.87 23.89 -10.82
CA VAL A 287 -24.87 24.04 -9.35
C VAL A 287 -23.44 24.09 -8.84
N VAL A 288 -22.57 23.20 -9.34
CA VAL A 288 -21.14 23.21 -9.01
C VAL A 288 -20.50 24.54 -9.41
N ARG A 289 -20.77 25.03 -10.63
CA ARG A 289 -20.26 26.33 -11.11
C ARG A 289 -20.71 27.49 -10.23
N SER A 290 -21.99 27.53 -9.84
CA SER A 290 -22.54 28.56 -8.95
C SER A 290 -21.91 28.53 -7.55
N ILE A 291 -21.74 27.34 -6.96
CA ILE A 291 -21.07 27.20 -5.66
C ILE A 291 -19.63 27.71 -5.76
N MET A 292 -18.90 27.34 -6.81
CA MET A 292 -17.53 27.78 -7.03
C MET A 292 -17.43 29.30 -7.23
N GLN A 293 -18.36 29.89 -7.97
CA GLN A 293 -18.41 31.34 -8.17
C GLN A 293 -18.60 32.06 -6.84
N ARG A 294 -19.60 31.66 -6.03
CA ARG A 294 -19.85 32.25 -4.71
C ARG A 294 -18.66 32.11 -3.76
N LEU A 295 -17.99 30.95 -3.75
CA LEU A 295 -16.76 30.76 -2.94
C LEU A 295 -15.62 31.65 -3.43
N THR A 296 -15.52 31.90 -4.73
CA THR A 296 -14.52 32.80 -5.30
C THR A 296 -14.82 34.25 -4.94
N ASP A 297 -16.09 34.65 -5.01
CA ASP A 297 -16.53 36.00 -4.69
C ASP A 297 -16.34 36.32 -3.20
N LEU A 298 -16.65 35.37 -2.30
CA LEU A 298 -16.36 35.50 -0.87
C LEU A 298 -14.86 35.67 -0.60
N ARG A 299 -14.00 34.95 -1.33
CA ARG A 299 -12.55 35.11 -1.22
C ARG A 299 -12.08 36.48 -1.71
N LYS A 300 -12.66 37.00 -2.80
CA LYS A 300 -12.38 38.35 -3.30
C LYS A 300 -12.82 39.44 -2.32
N ALA A 301 -13.92 39.22 -1.62
CA ALA A 301 -14.43 40.11 -0.58
C ALA A 301 -13.60 40.09 0.72
N GLY A 302 -12.48 39.34 0.77
CA GLY A 302 -11.63 39.25 1.95
C GLY A 302 -12.20 38.37 3.07
N VAL A 303 -13.29 37.65 2.82
CA VAL A 303 -13.84 36.72 3.81
C VAL A 303 -12.96 35.48 3.88
N ALA A 304 -12.33 35.26 5.04
CA ALA A 304 -11.54 34.07 5.28
C ALA A 304 -12.44 32.83 5.25
N LEU A 305 -12.39 32.08 4.14
CA LEU A 305 -13.08 30.81 4.01
C LEU A 305 -12.34 29.76 4.83
N ILE A 306 -12.73 29.64 6.10
CA ILE A 306 -12.32 28.53 6.95
C ILE A 306 -13.17 27.33 6.53
N SER A 307 -12.60 26.43 5.72
CA SER A 307 -13.28 25.19 5.38
C SER A 307 -13.37 24.34 6.66
N LYS A 308 -14.48 24.44 7.41
CA LYS A 308 -14.72 23.63 8.62
C LYS A 308 -14.69 22.13 8.31
N THR A 309 -15.00 21.79 7.07
CA THR A 309 -14.63 20.54 6.41
C THR A 309 -13.44 20.85 5.50
N GLY A 310 -12.20 20.53 5.90
CA GLY A 310 -10.99 20.37 5.05
C GLY A 310 -11.18 19.45 3.82
N PHE A 311 -12.10 19.86 2.96
CA PHE A 311 -12.23 19.41 1.60
C PHE A 311 -10.90 19.76 0.94
N CYS A 312 -10.16 18.75 0.49
CA CYS A 312 -8.83 18.95 -0.06
C CYS A 312 -8.93 19.84 -1.30
N MET A 313 -8.52 21.11 -1.17
CA MET A 313 -8.47 22.08 -2.27
C MET A 313 -7.72 21.55 -3.50
N LYS A 314 -6.85 20.53 -3.35
CA LYS A 314 -6.11 19.90 -4.46
C LYS A 314 -7.02 19.16 -5.44
N GLU A 315 -8.13 18.56 -5.00
CA GLU A 315 -9.06 17.85 -5.92
C GLU A 315 -9.96 18.84 -6.68
N LEU A 316 -10.36 19.95 -6.03
CA LEU A 316 -11.00 21.09 -6.70
C LEU A 316 -10.05 21.76 -7.71
N GLN A 317 -8.77 21.89 -7.38
CA GLN A 317 -7.76 22.42 -8.31
C GLN A 317 -7.50 21.47 -9.49
N ARG A 318 -7.60 20.15 -9.30
CA ARG A 318 -7.50 19.15 -10.39
C ARG A 318 -8.67 19.24 -11.36
N SER A 319 -9.89 19.29 -10.83
CA SER A 319 -11.10 19.51 -11.65
C SER A 319 -11.10 20.89 -12.33
N PHE A 320 -10.40 21.88 -11.77
CA PHE A 320 -10.18 23.17 -12.41
C PHE A 320 -9.26 23.10 -13.64
N LYS A 321 -8.23 22.24 -13.63
CA LYS A 321 -7.35 22.04 -14.80
C LYS A 321 -8.11 21.40 -15.97
N THR A 322 -8.99 20.44 -15.71
CA THR A 322 -9.79 19.78 -16.75
C THR A 322 -10.90 20.66 -17.32
N LEU A 323 -11.47 21.58 -16.53
CA LEU A 323 -12.45 22.54 -17.03
C LEU A 323 -11.83 23.66 -17.88
N LYS A 324 -10.59 24.06 -17.60
CA LYS A 324 -9.87 25.04 -18.45
C LYS A 324 -9.54 24.49 -19.83
N THR A 325 -9.31 23.19 -19.97
CA THR A 325 -9.05 22.55 -21.27
C THR A 325 -10.31 22.38 -22.13
N LEU A 326 -11.51 22.52 -21.56
CA LEU A 326 -12.78 22.44 -22.29
C LEU A 326 -13.32 23.80 -22.73
N LYS A 327 -12.57 24.89 -22.52
CA LYS A 327 -12.89 26.19 -23.10
C LYS A 327 -12.50 26.18 -24.58
N THR A 328 -13.28 25.46 -25.39
CA THR A 328 -13.23 25.62 -26.84
C THR A 328 -13.62 27.08 -27.16
N PRO A 329 -12.88 27.76 -28.04
CA PRO A 329 -13.26 29.09 -28.49
C PRO A 329 -14.62 28.96 -29.18
N ILE A 330 -15.63 29.61 -28.61
CA ILE A 330 -16.92 29.80 -29.26
C ILE A 330 -16.63 30.75 -30.43
N THR A 331 -16.38 30.17 -31.61
CA THR A 331 -16.35 30.89 -32.87
C THR A 331 -17.75 31.45 -33.08
N SER A 332 -17.91 32.75 -32.81
CA SER A 332 -19.12 33.49 -33.13
C SER A 332 -19.37 33.38 -34.65
N PRO A 333 -20.58 32.99 -35.08
CA PRO A 333 -20.91 32.98 -36.49
C PRO A 333 -20.86 34.41 -37.05
N PRO A 334 -20.42 34.58 -38.32
CA PRO A 334 -20.37 35.88 -38.97
C PRO A 334 -21.79 36.45 -39.07
N PHE A 335 -22.02 37.60 -38.46
CA PHE A 335 -23.21 38.41 -38.71
C PHE A 335 -23.19 38.85 -40.18
N SER A 336 -24.27 38.53 -40.89
CA SER A 336 -24.54 39.00 -42.25
C SER A 336 -25.27 40.33 -42.23
#